data_AF-A0A914DE11-F1
#
_entry.id   AF-A0A914DE11-F1
#
_cell.length_a   1.000
_cell.length_b   1.000
_cell.length_c   1.000
_cell.angle_alpha   90.00
_cell.angle_beta   90.00
_cell.angle_gamma   90.00
#
_symmetry.space_group_name_H-M   'P 1'
#
loop_
_entity.id
_entity.type
_entity.pdbx_description
1 polymer ?
#
loop_
_entity_poly.entity_id
_entity_poly.type
_entity_poly.pdbx_seq_one_letter_code
_entity_poly.pdbx_strand_id
1 'polypeptide(L)'
;MSQDPKDRLISKIARRTGKNDPVLPVGLGVVATISQSARKNDLFSTIAAMLLLLLGIFILGCIKCGYECLKDIYNRPPDQTSENRYILAGMNQVPLKSSGKRGKTSESDHPPQPSKFIEETQFTEFVSKAIKRLNSTSGNEESICCVCMENKCNTRLVPCGHDQFGDRCAEKIQNCPICRQVISHEIFACGITNAVDGSEEDEIHCFKANGAIPSGRILLQQARLAKETDSLINLFDEVDLLQDEENGYLSDTSLASD
;
A
#
# COMPACT_ATOMS: atom_id res chain seq x y z
N MET A 1 -16.50 53.89 -18.48
CA MET A 1 -15.08 53.72 -18.06
C MET A 1 -15.10 53.01 -16.71
N SER A 2 -15.03 51.68 -16.75
CA SER A 2 -15.04 50.80 -15.57
C SER A 2 -13.59 50.59 -15.14
N GLN A 3 -13.23 50.97 -13.92
CA GLN A 3 -11.90 50.72 -13.36
C GLN A 3 -11.99 49.55 -12.36
N ASP A 4 -11.18 48.54 -12.65
CA ASP A 4 -11.11 47.23 -12.01
C ASP A 4 -10.44 47.33 -10.61
N PRO A 5 -11.02 46.75 -9.55
CA PRO A 5 -10.52 46.88 -8.16
C PRO A 5 -9.20 46.15 -7.85
N LYS A 6 -8.52 45.55 -8.83
CA LYS A 6 -7.28 44.77 -8.63
C LYS A 6 -5.99 45.58 -8.53
N ASP A 7 -5.99 46.85 -8.93
CA ASP A 7 -4.76 47.68 -8.99
C ASP A 7 -4.34 48.31 -7.65
N ARG A 8 -5.06 48.04 -6.56
CA ARG A 8 -4.81 48.70 -5.26
C ARG A 8 -3.85 47.97 -4.32
N LEU A 9 -3.32 46.80 -4.70
CA LEU A 9 -2.50 45.98 -3.79
C LEU A 9 -0.98 45.98 -4.07
N ILE A 10 -0.51 46.56 -5.17
CA ILE A 10 0.93 46.49 -5.55
C ILE A 10 1.76 47.69 -5.01
N SER A 11 1.14 48.71 -4.42
CA SER A 11 1.84 49.94 -4.02
C SER A 11 2.43 49.97 -2.59
N LYS A 12 2.50 48.84 -1.87
CA LYS A 12 2.96 48.80 -0.45
C LYS A 12 4.26 48.05 -0.14
N ILE A 13 5.03 47.59 -1.14
CA ILE A 13 6.35 46.97 -0.92
C ILE A 13 7.46 47.76 -1.63
N ALA A 14 7.51 49.07 -1.39
CA ALA A 14 8.61 49.92 -1.84
C ALA A 14 8.91 50.96 -0.76
N ARG A 15 9.49 50.52 0.37
CA ARG A 15 10.18 51.39 1.35
C ARG A 15 10.74 50.54 2.49
N ARG A 16 11.96 50.02 2.33
CA ARG A 16 12.96 49.79 3.41
C ARG A 16 14.15 49.04 2.83
N THR A 17 15.21 49.78 2.48
CA THR A 17 16.61 49.46 2.79
C THR A 17 17.46 50.61 2.23
N GLY A 18 17.78 51.55 3.10
CA GLY A 18 18.89 52.47 2.91
C GLY A 18 19.95 52.18 3.97
N LYS A 19 21.21 52.51 3.63
CA LYS A 19 22.46 52.41 4.44
C LYS A 19 23.04 50.99 4.54
N ASN A 20 24.32 50.71 4.32
CA ASN A 20 25.55 51.52 4.17
C ASN A 20 26.56 50.76 3.27
N ASP A 21 27.39 51.49 2.52
CA ASP A 21 28.59 50.96 1.86
C ASP A 21 29.63 50.46 2.88
N PRO A 22 30.49 49.51 2.48
CA PRO A 22 31.89 49.88 2.44
C PRO A 22 32.56 49.56 1.09
N VAL A 23 33.34 50.55 0.66
CA VAL A 23 34.38 50.53 -0.36
C VAL A 23 35.41 49.43 -0.08
N LEU A 24 35.87 48.72 -1.14
CA LEU A 24 37.25 48.28 -1.45
C LEU A 24 37.22 47.06 -2.43
N PRO A 25 38.32 46.74 -3.13
CA PRO A 25 39.14 47.58 -3.99
C PRO A 25 39.17 47.07 -5.44
N VAL A 26 39.65 47.95 -6.30
CA VAL A 26 39.98 47.74 -7.72
C VAL A 26 41.07 46.69 -7.86
N GLY A 27 40.89 45.71 -8.75
CA GLY A 27 41.99 44.92 -9.30
C GLY A 27 41.72 43.43 -9.47
N LEU A 28 41.28 43.02 -10.66
CA LEU A 28 42.12 42.32 -11.63
C LEU A 28 41.24 41.91 -12.82
N GLY A 29 41.60 42.41 -13.99
CA GLY A 29 41.03 41.94 -15.23
C GLY A 29 41.40 40.49 -15.48
N VAL A 30 40.38 39.64 -15.60
CA VAL A 30 40.41 38.51 -16.52
C VAL A 30 39.11 38.60 -17.31
N VAL A 31 39.21 39.24 -18.47
CA VAL A 31 38.19 39.19 -19.52
C VAL A 31 38.19 37.75 -20.01
N ALA A 32 37.38 36.90 -19.36
CA ALA A 32 37.00 35.63 -19.92
C ALA A 32 35.91 35.92 -20.95
N THR A 33 36.33 36.01 -22.20
CA THR A 33 35.48 35.86 -23.37
C THR A 33 34.87 34.46 -23.36
N ILE A 34 33.76 34.29 -22.62
CA ILE A 34 32.94 33.09 -22.71
C ILE A 34 32.12 33.21 -24.00
N SER A 35 32.68 32.53 -25.00
CA SER A 35 32.06 32.16 -26.26
C SER A 35 30.61 31.71 -26.06
N GLN A 36 29.66 32.43 -26.67
CA GLN A 36 28.21 32.18 -26.62
C GLN A 36 27.77 30.98 -27.49
N SER A 37 28.56 29.90 -27.55
CA SER A 37 28.30 28.74 -28.40
C SER A 37 28.06 27.44 -27.60
N ALA A 38 27.27 27.51 -26.51
CA ALA A 38 26.94 26.32 -25.70
C ALA A 38 25.52 26.32 -25.07
N ARG A 39 24.57 27.14 -25.55
CA ARG A 39 23.30 27.40 -24.83
C ARG A 39 22.24 26.28 -24.83
N LYS A 40 22.50 25.10 -25.39
CA LYS A 40 21.52 23.99 -25.38
C LYS A 40 21.85 22.85 -24.41
N ASN A 41 23.09 22.73 -23.96
CA ASN A 41 23.50 21.62 -23.07
C ASN A 41 23.34 21.96 -21.58
N ASP A 42 23.28 23.26 -21.22
CA ASP A 42 23.15 23.69 -19.82
C ASP A 42 21.76 23.38 -19.24
N LEU A 43 20.70 23.44 -20.06
CA LEU A 43 19.35 23.13 -19.61
C LEU A 43 19.22 21.65 -19.20
N PHE A 44 19.76 20.74 -20.03
CA PHE A 44 19.77 19.30 -19.70
C PHE A 44 20.58 19.00 -18.45
N SER A 45 21.74 19.63 -18.28
CA SER A 45 22.55 19.48 -17.08
C SER A 45 21.82 19.97 -15.82
N THR A 46 21.07 21.06 -15.93
CA THR A 46 20.31 21.64 -14.80
C THR A 46 19.12 20.75 -14.43
N ILE A 47 18.40 20.23 -15.42
CA ILE A 47 17.28 19.30 -15.21
C ILE A 47 17.78 17.98 -14.59
N ALA A 48 18.88 17.42 -15.09
CA ALA A 48 19.47 16.21 -14.54
C ALA A 48 19.87 16.38 -13.06
N ALA A 49 20.50 17.52 -12.71
CA ALA A 49 20.84 17.83 -11.33
C ALA A 49 19.61 17.95 -10.41
N MET A 50 18.52 18.55 -10.90
CA MET A 50 17.27 18.62 -10.14
C MET A 50 16.63 17.24 -9.93
N LEU A 51 16.62 16.38 -10.94
CA LEU A 51 16.08 15.01 -10.82
C LEU A 51 16.88 14.17 -9.81
N LEU A 52 18.21 14.28 -9.82
CA LEU A 52 19.06 13.59 -8.84
C LEU A 52 18.82 14.07 -7.41
N LEU A 53 18.57 15.37 -7.20
CA LEU A 53 18.20 15.90 -5.89
C LEU A 53 16.84 15.35 -5.41
N LEU A 54 15.84 15.30 -6.30
CA LEU A 54 14.52 14.76 -5.96
C LEU A 54 14.58 13.26 -5.63
N LEU A 55 15.32 12.48 -6.41
CA LEU A 55 15.57 11.06 -6.12
C LEU A 55 16.27 10.86 -4.77
N GLY A 56 17.27 11.70 -4.46
CA GLY A 56 17.96 11.65 -3.16
C GLY A 56 17.03 11.92 -1.98
N ILE A 57 16.14 12.92 -2.08
CA ILE A 57 15.14 13.23 -1.06
C ILE A 57 14.15 12.06 -0.89
N PHE A 58 13.69 11.47 -2.00
CA PHE A 58 12.77 10.33 -1.97
C PHE A 58 13.41 9.12 -1.28
N ILE A 59 14.63 8.74 -1.65
CA ILE A 59 15.36 7.62 -1.05
C ILE A 59 15.57 7.85 0.46
N LEU A 60 15.96 9.05 0.88
CA LEU A 60 16.11 9.39 2.30
C LEU A 60 14.77 9.29 3.06
N GLY A 61 13.67 9.69 2.42
CA GLY A 61 12.31 9.52 2.95
C GLY A 61 11.96 8.05 3.16
N CYS A 62 12.23 7.20 2.17
CA CYS A 62 12.00 5.76 2.24
C CYS A 62 12.84 5.11 3.36
N ILE A 63 14.12 5.46 3.48
CA ILE A 63 15.01 4.95 4.54
C ILE A 63 14.48 5.35 5.91
N LYS A 64 14.07 6.61 6.09
CA LYS A 64 13.54 7.09 7.36
C LYS A 64 12.23 6.39 7.75
N CYS A 65 11.32 6.22 6.78
CA CYS A 65 10.07 5.49 6.99
C CYS A 65 10.32 4.03 7.36
N GLY A 66 11.21 3.35 6.63
CA GLY A 66 11.63 1.98 6.93
C GLY A 66 12.26 1.85 8.32
N TYR A 67 13.10 2.81 8.73
CA TYR A 67 13.74 2.81 10.04
C TYR A 67 12.73 2.93 11.19
N GLU A 68 11.73 3.81 11.09
CA GLU A 68 10.68 3.92 12.13
C GLU A 68 9.82 2.65 12.19
N CYS A 69 9.46 2.04 11.05
CA CYS A 69 8.77 0.75 11.05
C CYS A 69 9.59 -0.37 11.70
N LEU A 70 10.89 -0.46 11.40
CA LEU A 70 11.79 -1.43 12.02
C LEU A 70 11.93 -1.21 13.53
N LYS A 71 11.96 0.05 13.95
CA LYS A 71 12.01 0.43 15.37
C LYS A 71 10.74 0.03 16.12
N ASP A 72 9.57 0.14 15.50
CA ASP A 72 8.30 -0.33 16.09
C ASP A 72 8.25 -1.86 16.21
N ILE A 73 8.78 -2.58 15.22
CA ILE A 73 8.90 -4.05 15.29
C ILE A 73 9.85 -4.47 16.41
N TYR A 74 11.01 -3.82 16.52
CA TYR A 74 12.03 -4.16 17.51
C TYR A 74 11.58 -3.84 18.95
N ASN A 75 10.82 -2.76 19.14
CA ASN A 75 10.35 -2.34 20.46
C ASN A 75 9.03 -2.97 20.88
N ARG A 76 8.36 -3.74 20.03
CA ARG A 76 7.13 -4.44 20.42
C ARG A 76 7.48 -5.48 21.48
N PRO A 77 6.99 -5.36 22.73
CA PRO A 77 7.22 -6.39 23.73
C PRO A 77 6.63 -7.71 23.24
N PRO A 78 7.31 -8.85 23.47
CA PRO A 78 6.74 -10.15 23.13
C PRO A 78 5.39 -10.30 23.84
N ASP A 79 4.36 -10.55 23.05
CA ASP A 79 2.98 -10.64 23.51
C ASP A 79 2.83 -11.81 24.50
N GLN A 80 2.62 -11.50 25.78
CA GLN A 80 2.45 -12.48 26.86
C GLN A 80 1.06 -13.14 26.87
N THR A 81 0.21 -12.91 25.86
CA THR A 81 -1.20 -13.38 25.91
C THR A 81 -1.44 -14.83 25.50
N SER A 82 -0.43 -15.61 25.15
CA SER A 82 -0.63 -17.03 24.78
C SER A 82 -0.48 -18.06 25.92
N GLU A 83 0.03 -17.69 27.10
CA GLU A 83 0.29 -18.67 28.18
C GLU A 83 -0.80 -18.81 29.25
N ASN A 84 -1.79 -17.92 29.35
CA ASN A 84 -2.73 -17.91 30.48
C ASN A 84 -4.18 -18.35 30.22
N ARG A 85 -4.48 -19.00 29.08
CA ARG A 85 -5.86 -19.44 28.78
C ARG A 85 -6.20 -20.91 29.13
N TYR A 86 -5.28 -21.68 29.72
CA TYR A 86 -5.54 -23.10 30.04
C TYR A 86 -5.79 -23.44 31.51
N ILE A 87 -5.84 -22.48 32.44
CA ILE A 87 -6.09 -22.79 33.86
C ILE A 87 -7.21 -21.91 34.39
N LEU A 88 -8.47 -22.33 34.20
CA LEU A 88 -9.63 -22.10 35.09
C LEU A 88 -10.92 -22.64 34.45
N ALA A 89 -10.98 -23.94 34.21
CA ALA A 89 -12.24 -24.67 34.13
C ALA A 89 -12.26 -25.69 35.26
N GLY A 90 -12.64 -25.22 36.45
CA GLY A 90 -12.88 -26.05 37.61
C GLY A 90 -14.23 -26.77 37.52
N MET A 91 -14.21 -28.00 38.05
CA MET A 91 -15.33 -28.77 38.62
C MET A 91 -16.23 -29.59 37.67
N ASN A 92 -15.95 -30.90 37.61
CA ASN A 92 -16.84 -31.89 38.24
C ASN A 92 -16.10 -33.21 38.51
N GLN A 93 -16.05 -33.59 39.79
CA GLN A 93 -15.47 -34.85 40.24
C GLN A 93 -16.45 -35.99 39.98
N VAL A 94 -16.02 -37.01 39.26
CA VAL A 94 -16.63 -38.34 39.27
C VAL A 94 -15.57 -39.34 39.74
N PRO A 95 -15.82 -40.15 40.78
CA PRO A 95 -14.82 -41.07 41.30
C PRO A 95 -14.84 -42.37 40.49
N LEU A 96 -13.82 -42.60 39.66
CA LEU A 96 -13.53 -43.92 39.12
C LEU A 96 -12.27 -44.49 39.78
N LYS A 97 -12.51 -45.49 40.61
CA LYS A 97 -11.51 -46.46 41.08
C LYS A 97 -10.97 -47.22 39.86
N SER A 98 -9.66 -47.25 39.69
CA SER A 98 -8.90 -48.51 39.70
C SER A 98 -7.43 -48.30 39.32
N SER A 99 -6.62 -49.00 40.09
CA SER A 99 -5.19 -49.27 39.97
C SER A 99 -4.65 -49.47 38.55
N GLY A 100 -3.63 -48.71 38.19
CA GLY A 100 -2.84 -48.92 36.97
C GLY A 100 -1.43 -48.34 37.11
N LYS A 101 -0.44 -49.21 36.98
CA LYS A 101 1.00 -49.03 37.24
C LYS A 101 1.65 -47.73 36.72
N ARG A 102 2.40 -47.15 37.66
CA ARG A 102 3.50 -46.17 37.57
C ARG A 102 4.49 -46.48 36.43
N GLY A 103 4.47 -45.67 35.37
CA GLY A 103 5.52 -45.57 34.36
C GLY A 103 6.19 -44.19 34.46
N LYS A 104 7.50 -44.17 34.74
CA LYS A 104 8.34 -42.96 34.71
C LYS A 104 8.53 -42.56 33.24
N THR A 105 8.05 -41.39 32.84
CA THR A 105 8.53 -40.70 31.65
C THR A 105 9.35 -39.50 32.11
N SER A 106 10.62 -39.52 31.70
CA SER A 106 11.58 -38.44 31.89
C SER A 106 11.11 -37.17 31.18
N GLU A 107 10.99 -36.14 31.99
CA GLU A 107 10.79 -34.74 31.66
C GLU A 107 12.05 -34.25 30.93
N SER A 108 11.94 -33.93 29.64
CA SER A 108 12.99 -33.28 28.88
C SER A 108 12.52 -31.88 28.52
N ASP A 109 13.09 -30.89 29.21
CA ASP A 109 13.01 -29.47 28.90
C ASP A 109 13.56 -29.23 27.50
N HIS A 110 12.66 -28.98 26.55
CA HIS A 110 13.02 -28.40 25.26
C HIS A 110 12.37 -27.03 25.12
N PRO A 111 13.16 -25.95 24.97
CA PRO A 111 12.62 -24.62 24.76
C PRO A 111 11.79 -24.60 23.47
N PRO A 112 10.68 -23.84 23.44
CA PRO A 112 9.84 -23.73 22.26
C PRO A 112 10.68 -23.16 21.11
N GLN A 113 10.79 -23.93 20.03
CA GLN A 113 11.47 -23.46 18.83
C GLN A 113 10.67 -22.31 18.20
N PRO A 114 11.35 -21.23 17.74
CA PRO A 114 10.71 -20.06 17.15
C PRO A 114 9.87 -20.47 15.93
N SER A 115 8.63 -19.96 15.89
CA SER A 115 7.69 -20.19 14.79
C SER A 115 8.33 -19.77 13.46
N LYS A 116 8.35 -20.70 12.50
CA LYS A 116 8.86 -20.47 11.16
C LYS A 116 8.15 -19.27 10.54
N PHE A 117 8.93 -18.22 10.30
CA PHE A 117 8.54 -17.05 9.52
C PHE A 117 7.91 -17.54 8.19
N ILE A 118 6.71 -17.07 7.88
CA ILE A 118 6.12 -17.28 6.56
C ILE A 118 6.97 -16.46 5.59
N GLU A 119 7.60 -17.13 4.63
CA GLU A 119 8.42 -16.46 3.60
C GLU A 119 7.57 -15.45 2.83
N GLU A 120 8.17 -14.28 2.58
CA GLU A 120 7.59 -13.12 1.89
C GLU A 120 7.01 -13.45 0.50
N THR A 121 7.50 -14.54 -0.11
CA THR A 121 7.01 -15.09 -1.39
C THR A 121 5.64 -15.75 -1.30
N GLN A 122 5.24 -16.30 -0.15
CA GLN A 122 3.90 -16.91 0.01
C GLN A 122 2.82 -15.85 0.19
N PHE A 123 3.19 -14.67 0.69
CA PHE A 123 2.27 -13.56 0.88
C PHE A 123 1.87 -12.91 -0.45
N THR A 124 2.82 -12.73 -1.38
CA THR A 124 2.53 -12.13 -2.69
C THR A 124 1.62 -13.03 -3.52
N GLU A 125 1.83 -14.35 -3.54
CA GLU A 125 0.94 -15.30 -4.21
C GLU A 125 -0.47 -15.28 -3.60
N PHE A 126 -0.57 -15.19 -2.27
CA PHE A 126 -1.85 -15.06 -1.57
C PHE A 126 -2.61 -13.79 -1.97
N VAL A 127 -1.92 -12.65 -2.06
CA VAL A 127 -2.50 -11.36 -2.48
C VAL A 127 -2.92 -11.40 -3.96
N SER A 128 -2.08 -11.91 -4.87
CA SER A 128 -2.44 -12.05 -6.29
C SER A 128 -3.67 -12.94 -6.50
N LYS A 129 -3.77 -14.03 -5.72
CA LYS A 129 -4.93 -14.94 -5.76
C LYS A 129 -6.18 -14.30 -5.15
N ALA A 130 -6.04 -13.47 -4.12
CA ALA A 130 -7.13 -12.69 -3.55
C ALA A 130 -7.68 -11.65 -4.55
N ILE A 131 -6.81 -10.90 -5.23
CA ILE A 131 -7.19 -9.92 -6.26
C ILE A 131 -7.92 -10.59 -7.43
N LYS A 132 -7.44 -11.76 -7.87
CA LYS A 132 -8.10 -12.52 -8.96
C LYS A 132 -9.52 -12.97 -8.59
N ARG A 133 -9.78 -13.29 -7.31
CA ARG A 133 -11.12 -13.64 -6.83
C ARG A 133 -12.05 -12.43 -6.76
N LEU A 134 -11.55 -11.26 -6.34
CA LEU A 134 -12.32 -10.00 -6.35
C LEU A 134 -12.78 -9.60 -7.76
N ASN A 135 -11.97 -9.88 -8.77
CA ASN A 135 -12.33 -9.60 -10.17
C ASN A 135 -13.30 -10.64 -10.77
N SER A 136 -13.47 -11.81 -10.14
CA SER A 136 -14.33 -12.89 -10.66
C SER A 136 -15.77 -12.80 -10.15
N THR A 137 -16.07 -11.90 -9.21
CA THR A 137 -17.37 -11.74 -8.54
C THR A 137 -18.24 -10.65 -9.16
N SER A 138 -18.22 -10.47 -10.49
CA SER A 138 -19.11 -9.52 -11.18
C SER A 138 -20.58 -9.96 -11.26
N GLY A 139 -20.95 -11.09 -10.64
CA GLY A 139 -22.33 -11.50 -10.35
C GLY A 139 -22.51 -11.64 -8.83
N ASN A 140 -23.06 -10.61 -8.21
CA ASN A 140 -22.99 -10.33 -6.76
C ASN A 140 -24.04 -11.12 -5.94
N GLU A 141 -24.05 -12.45 -6.06
CA GLU A 141 -24.80 -13.28 -5.12
C GLU A 141 -23.92 -13.52 -3.88
N GLU A 142 -24.25 -12.83 -2.79
CA GLU A 142 -23.59 -13.03 -1.50
C GLU A 142 -23.65 -14.51 -1.12
N SER A 143 -22.50 -15.19 -1.15
CA SER A 143 -22.46 -16.62 -0.87
C SER A 143 -22.91 -16.89 0.57
N ILE A 144 -23.87 -17.80 0.74
CA ILE A 144 -24.39 -18.21 2.04
C ILE A 144 -23.53 -19.35 2.60
N CYS A 145 -23.27 -19.33 3.92
CA CYS A 145 -22.47 -20.32 4.63
C CYS A 145 -22.99 -21.74 4.38
N CYS A 146 -22.12 -22.63 3.91
CA CYS A 146 -22.50 -24.01 3.58
C CYS A 146 -22.82 -24.89 4.80
N VAL A 147 -22.55 -24.40 6.02
CA VAL A 147 -22.81 -25.14 7.27
C VAL A 147 -24.18 -24.79 7.86
N CYS A 148 -24.51 -23.50 8.01
CA CYS A 148 -25.80 -23.08 8.56
C CYS A 148 -26.85 -22.76 7.51
N MET A 149 -26.45 -22.52 6.25
CA MET A 149 -27.33 -22.09 5.16
C MET A 149 -28.16 -20.83 5.49
N GLU A 150 -27.67 -20.01 6.43
CA GLU A 150 -28.41 -18.87 6.99
C GLU A 150 -27.57 -17.58 6.93
N ASN A 151 -26.34 -17.63 7.46
CA ASN A 151 -25.45 -16.47 7.52
C ASN A 151 -24.58 -16.36 6.26
N LYS A 152 -24.15 -15.14 5.93
CA LYS A 152 -23.21 -14.88 4.83
C LYS A 152 -21.83 -15.50 5.11
N CYS A 153 -21.14 -15.92 4.06
CA CYS A 153 -19.75 -16.36 4.14
C CYS A 153 -18.84 -15.15 4.41
N ASN A 154 -18.13 -15.18 5.54
CA ASN A 154 -17.19 -14.13 5.93
C ASN A 154 -15.92 -14.68 6.58
N THR A 155 -15.68 -15.99 6.52
CA THR A 155 -14.52 -16.62 7.17
C THR A 155 -13.80 -17.57 6.23
N ARG A 156 -12.47 -17.42 6.17
CA ARG A 156 -11.55 -18.32 5.48
C ARG A 156 -10.77 -19.17 6.48
N LEU A 157 -10.75 -20.48 6.24
CA LEU A 157 -10.06 -21.44 7.09
C LEU A 157 -8.60 -21.61 6.66
N VAL A 158 -7.66 -21.50 7.59
CA VAL A 158 -6.22 -21.72 7.34
C VAL A 158 -5.83 -23.12 7.85
N PRO A 159 -5.00 -23.88 7.11
CA PRO A 159 -4.26 -23.51 5.90
C PRO A 159 -4.97 -23.80 4.57
N CYS A 160 -6.13 -24.45 4.57
CA CYS A 160 -6.74 -24.92 3.32
C CYS A 160 -7.27 -23.82 2.38
N GLY A 161 -7.59 -22.64 2.91
CA GLY A 161 -8.05 -21.48 2.15
C GLY A 161 -9.51 -21.51 1.68
N HIS A 162 -10.31 -22.49 2.13
CA HIS A 162 -11.76 -22.51 1.85
C HIS A 162 -12.49 -21.43 2.65
N ASP A 163 -13.42 -20.72 2.00
CA ASP A 163 -14.06 -19.50 2.49
C ASP A 163 -15.60 -19.53 2.44
N GLN A 164 -16.20 -20.73 2.39
CA GLN A 164 -17.65 -20.92 2.31
C GLN A 164 -18.33 -20.95 3.70
N PHE A 165 -17.75 -20.26 4.68
CA PHE A 165 -18.15 -20.38 6.09
C PHE A 165 -18.48 -19.00 6.67
N GLY A 166 -19.54 -18.96 7.48
CA GLY A 166 -19.80 -17.84 8.38
C GLY A 166 -18.98 -17.96 9.64
N ASP A 167 -18.75 -16.83 10.29
CA ASP A 167 -17.96 -16.65 11.51
C ASP A 167 -18.29 -17.64 12.63
N ARG A 168 -19.56 -17.73 13.02
CA ARG A 168 -20.04 -18.62 14.09
C ARG A 168 -19.93 -20.10 13.75
N CYS A 169 -19.93 -20.42 12.46
CA CYS A 169 -19.78 -21.80 12.00
C CYS A 169 -18.31 -22.21 12.00
N ALA A 170 -17.42 -21.31 11.57
CA ALA A 170 -15.97 -21.55 11.56
C ALA A 170 -15.43 -21.85 12.95
N GLU A 171 -15.84 -21.08 13.97
CA GLU A 171 -15.37 -21.23 15.36
C GLU A 171 -15.69 -22.62 15.96
N LYS A 172 -16.73 -23.29 15.44
CA LYS A 172 -17.22 -24.57 15.97
C LYS A 172 -16.62 -25.79 15.28
N ILE A 173 -15.91 -25.62 14.18
CA ILE A 173 -15.36 -26.72 13.39
C ILE A 173 -13.85 -26.84 13.60
N GLN A 174 -13.36 -28.07 13.77
CA GLN A 174 -11.92 -28.35 13.92
C GLN A 174 -11.26 -28.78 12.60
N ASN A 175 -12.06 -29.29 11.67
CA ASN A 175 -11.63 -29.73 10.35
C ASN A 175 -12.50 -29.08 9.28
N CYS A 176 -11.92 -28.66 8.16
CA CYS A 176 -12.66 -28.08 7.05
C CYS A 176 -13.69 -29.09 6.50
N PRO A 177 -14.99 -28.76 6.43
CA PRO A 177 -16.02 -29.65 5.88
C PRO A 177 -15.79 -30.06 4.41
N ILE A 178 -15.06 -29.24 3.65
CA ILE A 178 -14.83 -29.46 2.21
C ILE A 178 -13.64 -30.41 1.99
N CYS A 179 -12.50 -30.16 2.62
CA CYS A 179 -11.26 -30.92 2.38
C CYS A 179 -10.74 -31.73 3.56
N ARG A 180 -11.41 -31.65 4.72
CA ARG A 180 -11.08 -32.35 5.99
C ARG A 180 -9.75 -31.97 6.63
N GLN A 181 -9.03 -31.00 6.07
CA GLN A 181 -7.79 -30.48 6.66
C GLN A 181 -8.06 -29.84 8.04
N VAL A 182 -7.16 -30.11 9.00
CA VAL A 182 -7.22 -29.53 10.34
C VAL A 182 -7.05 -28.02 10.25
N ILE A 183 -7.93 -27.29 10.93
CA ILE A 183 -7.95 -25.84 10.94
C ILE A 183 -6.97 -25.35 12.02
N SER A 184 -5.99 -24.54 11.63
CA SER A 184 -5.03 -23.95 12.56
C SER A 184 -5.52 -22.63 13.14
N HIS A 185 -6.18 -21.83 12.30
CA HIS A 185 -6.78 -20.55 12.66
C HIS A 185 -7.74 -20.13 11.55
N GLU A 186 -8.62 -19.21 11.89
CA GLU A 186 -9.64 -18.68 11.02
C GLU A 186 -9.40 -17.20 10.78
N ILE A 187 -9.44 -16.81 9.51
CA ILE A 187 -9.31 -15.42 9.11
C ILE A 187 -10.72 -14.96 8.78
N PHE A 188 -11.30 -14.16 9.66
CA PHE A 188 -12.49 -13.39 9.34
C PHE A 188 -12.09 -12.42 8.24
N ALA A 189 -12.70 -12.56 7.07
CA ALA A 189 -12.56 -11.61 5.98
C ALA A 189 -13.16 -10.30 6.48
N CYS A 190 -12.32 -9.47 7.12
CA CYS A 190 -12.65 -8.07 7.30
C CYS A 190 -12.79 -7.50 5.90
N GLY A 191 -13.96 -6.92 5.62
CA GLY A 191 -14.37 -6.55 4.27
C GLY A 191 -13.22 -5.95 3.49
N ILE A 192 -12.69 -6.67 2.51
CA ILE A 192 -12.09 -5.99 1.38
C ILE A 192 -13.31 -5.42 0.68
N THR A 193 -13.59 -4.15 0.95
CA THR A 193 -14.80 -3.51 0.48
C THR A 193 -14.78 -3.51 -1.03
N ASN A 194 -15.93 -3.82 -1.64
CA ASN A 194 -16.08 -3.78 -3.10
C ASN A 194 -16.22 -2.33 -3.60
N ALA A 195 -16.29 -1.36 -2.69
CA ALA A 195 -16.29 0.06 -3.00
C ALA A 195 -15.02 0.44 -3.78
N VAL A 196 -15.17 0.59 -5.10
CA VAL A 196 -14.09 0.94 -6.03
C VAL A 196 -13.44 2.27 -5.68
N ASP A 197 -14.23 3.19 -5.12
CA ASP A 197 -13.82 4.53 -4.70
C ASP A 197 -13.18 4.58 -3.30
N GLY A 198 -13.29 3.51 -2.52
CA GLY A 198 -12.75 3.45 -1.17
C GLY A 198 -13.56 4.13 -0.10
N SER A 199 -14.81 4.50 -0.40
CA SER A 199 -15.72 5.13 0.56
C SER A 199 -15.91 4.31 1.84
N GLU A 200 -15.75 2.98 1.77
CA GLU A 200 -15.92 2.06 2.89
C GLU A 200 -14.61 1.64 3.58
N GLU A 201 -13.44 2.17 3.17
CA GLU A 201 -12.15 1.74 3.73
C GLU A 201 -12.01 1.97 5.24
N ASP A 202 -12.70 2.98 5.77
CA ASP A 202 -12.74 3.29 7.20
C ASP A 202 -13.51 2.24 8.02
N GLU A 203 -14.34 1.43 7.37
CA GLU A 203 -15.11 0.34 7.99
C GLU A 203 -14.32 -0.96 8.10
N ILE A 204 -13.21 -1.07 7.37
CA ILE A 204 -12.34 -2.25 7.37
C ILE A 204 -11.65 -2.36 8.72
N HIS A 205 -12.18 -3.24 9.57
CA HIS A 205 -11.69 -3.36 10.95
C HIS A 205 -10.20 -3.70 11.04
N CYS A 206 -9.63 -4.41 10.05
CA CYS A 206 -8.20 -4.73 10.04
C CYS A 206 -7.32 -3.49 9.94
N PHE A 207 -7.83 -2.40 9.36
CA PHE A 207 -7.06 -1.18 9.09
C PHE A 207 -7.21 -0.11 10.17
N LYS A 208 -8.02 -0.36 11.19
CA LYS A 208 -8.13 0.53 12.35
C LYS A 208 -6.81 0.56 13.12
N ALA A 209 -6.59 1.59 13.93
CA ALA A 209 -5.37 1.73 14.73
C ALA A 209 -5.09 0.53 15.66
N ASN A 210 -6.15 -0.18 16.07
CA ASN A 210 -6.10 -1.40 16.86
C ASN A 210 -6.35 -2.69 16.04
N GLY A 211 -6.41 -2.57 14.71
CA GLY A 211 -6.60 -3.69 13.80
C GLY A 211 -5.34 -4.54 13.64
N ALA A 212 -5.49 -5.70 13.01
CA ALA A 212 -4.38 -6.61 12.75
C ALA A 212 -3.32 -6.02 11.79
N ILE A 213 -3.72 -5.07 10.94
CA ILE A 213 -2.87 -4.47 9.90
C ILE A 213 -3.09 -2.94 9.89
N PRO A 214 -2.57 -2.20 10.87
CA PRO A 214 -2.81 -0.76 10.97
C PRO A 214 -2.21 0.03 9.79
N SER A 215 -1.17 -0.49 9.13
CA SER A 215 -0.63 0.06 7.87
C SER A 215 -1.41 -0.33 6.62
N GLY A 216 -2.40 -1.23 6.75
CA GLY A 216 -3.11 -1.82 5.62
C GLY A 216 -3.87 -0.79 4.78
N ARG A 217 -4.40 0.28 5.41
CA ARG A 217 -5.04 1.39 4.69
C ARG A 217 -4.08 2.09 3.74
N ILE A 218 -2.88 2.43 4.23
CA ILE A 218 -1.87 3.13 3.43
C ILE A 218 -1.46 2.26 2.25
N LEU A 219 -1.25 0.96 2.49
CA LEU A 219 -0.90 0.01 1.44
C LEU A 219 -2.01 -0.16 0.40
N LEU A 220 -3.29 -0.22 0.82
CA LEU A 220 -4.42 -0.32 -0.09
C LEU A 220 -4.56 0.94 -0.96
N GLN A 221 -4.41 2.12 -0.36
CA GLN A 221 -4.46 3.40 -1.07
C GLN A 221 -3.33 3.51 -2.09
N GLN A 222 -2.10 3.12 -1.72
CA GLN A 222 -0.96 3.08 -2.64
C GLN A 222 -1.20 2.13 -3.82
N ALA A 223 -1.75 0.94 -3.56
CA ALA A 223 -2.06 -0.02 -4.62
C ALA A 223 -3.11 0.50 -5.60
N ARG A 224 -4.09 1.27 -5.12
CA ARG A 224 -5.11 1.91 -5.99
C ARG A 224 -4.52 3.02 -6.84
N LEU A 225 -3.72 3.89 -6.25
CA LEU A 225 -3.01 4.95 -7.01
C LEU A 225 -2.12 4.33 -8.10
N ALA A 226 -1.41 3.24 -7.79
CA ALA A 226 -0.61 2.52 -8.78
C ALA A 226 -1.45 1.97 -9.95
N LYS A 227 -2.65 1.44 -9.66
CA LYS A 227 -3.56 0.94 -10.71
C LYS A 227 -4.14 2.05 -11.58
N GLU A 228 -4.43 3.20 -10.98
CA GLU A 228 -4.88 4.39 -11.73
C GLU A 228 -3.78 4.89 -12.65
N THR A 229 -2.52 4.92 -12.18
CA THR A 229 -1.38 5.27 -13.04
C THR A 229 -1.17 4.28 -14.18
N ASP A 230 -1.32 2.97 -13.95
CA ASP A 230 -1.22 1.96 -15.01
C ASP A 230 -2.32 2.13 -16.07
N SER A 231 -3.53 2.49 -15.63
CA SER A 231 -4.65 2.75 -16.55
C SER A 231 -4.39 3.99 -17.41
N LEU A 232 -3.79 5.03 -16.84
CA LEU A 232 -3.39 6.23 -17.58
C LEU A 232 -2.25 5.95 -18.56
N ILE A 233 -1.26 5.15 -18.17
CA ILE A 233 -0.14 4.76 -19.05
C ILE A 233 -0.69 4.05 -20.30
N ASN A 234 -1.60 3.09 -20.12
CA ASN A 234 -2.23 2.41 -21.25
C ASN A 234 -3.02 3.36 -22.17
N LEU A 235 -3.60 4.44 -21.61
CA LEU A 235 -4.31 5.45 -22.40
C LEU A 235 -3.35 6.30 -23.25
N PHE A 236 -2.15 6.59 -22.73
CA PHE A 236 -1.14 7.34 -23.48
C PHE A 236 -0.56 6.53 -24.64
N ASP A 237 -0.38 5.22 -24.47
CA ASP A 237 0.09 4.33 -25.54
C ASP A 237 -0.92 4.24 -26.71
N GLU A 238 -2.22 4.45 -26.46
CA GLU A 238 -3.26 4.42 -27.50
C GLU A 238 -3.36 5.74 -28.29
N VAL A 239 -2.87 6.85 -27.74
CA VAL A 239 -2.97 8.17 -28.38
C VAL A 239 -1.86 8.43 -29.42
N ASP A 240 -0.86 7.56 -29.52
CA ASP A 240 0.34 7.79 -30.36
C ASP A 240 0.21 7.27 -31.83
N LEU A 241 -1.00 7.09 -32.36
CA LEU A 241 -1.24 6.59 -33.73
C LEU A 241 -1.98 7.54 -34.67
N LEU A 242 -2.17 8.81 -34.29
CA LEU A 242 -2.73 9.83 -35.19
C LEU A 242 -1.75 10.97 -35.49
N GLN A 243 -0.44 10.68 -35.51
CA GLN A 243 0.52 11.55 -36.17
C GLN A 243 0.38 11.36 -37.69
N ASP A 244 -0.48 12.21 -38.25
CA ASP A 244 -0.25 12.90 -39.51
C ASP A 244 0.23 12.02 -40.67
N GLU A 245 -0.66 11.17 -41.18
CA GLU A 245 -0.69 10.91 -42.63
C GLU A 245 -1.00 12.25 -43.31
N GLU A 246 0.05 13.04 -43.51
CA GLU A 246 0.37 13.82 -44.69
C GLU A 246 -0.86 14.09 -45.59
N ASN A 247 -1.74 14.97 -45.11
CA ASN A 247 -2.73 15.61 -45.98
C ASN A 247 -1.96 16.47 -46.97
N GLY A 248 -1.60 15.86 -48.10
CA GLY A 248 -1.05 16.49 -49.29
C GLY A 248 -2.01 17.54 -49.82
N TYR A 249 -2.00 18.72 -49.20
CA TYR A 249 -2.56 19.93 -49.76
C TYR A 249 -1.68 20.33 -50.94
N LEU A 250 -2.01 19.79 -52.12
CA LEU A 250 -1.62 20.40 -53.38
C LEU A 250 -2.31 21.76 -53.44
N SER A 251 -1.59 22.81 -53.07
CA SER A 251 -2.06 24.17 -53.30
C SER A 251 -2.03 24.45 -54.80
N ASP A 252 -3.21 24.42 -55.40
CA ASP A 252 -3.44 24.84 -56.78
C ASP A 252 -2.92 26.27 -56.98
N THR A 253 -1.75 26.35 -57.62
CA THR A 253 -1.21 27.58 -58.20
C THR A 253 -1.59 27.57 -59.67
N SER A 254 -2.81 28.02 -59.97
CA SER A 254 -3.23 28.26 -61.35
C SER A 254 -4.18 29.44 -61.43
N LEU A 255 -3.89 30.31 -62.40
CA LEU A 255 -4.74 31.36 -62.98
C LEU A 255 -4.73 32.75 -62.32
N ALA A 256 -3.78 33.57 -62.76
CA ALA A 256 -4.10 34.91 -63.25
C ALA A 256 -3.07 35.32 -64.31
N SER A 257 -3.41 35.08 -65.57
CA SER A 257 -2.84 35.76 -66.72
C SER A 257 -4.02 36.29 -67.51
N ASP A 258 -4.25 37.60 -67.42
CA ASP A 258 -4.65 38.51 -68.50
C ASP A 258 -4.65 39.96 -67.98
#